data_AF-A0A6G4J519-F1
#
_entry.id   AF-A0A6G4J519-F1
#
_cell.length_a   1.000
_cell.length_b   1.000
_cell.length_c   1.000
_cell.angle_alpha   90.00
_cell.angle_beta   90.00
_cell.angle_gamma   90.00
#
_symmetry.space_group_name_H-M   'P 1'
#
loop_
_entity.id
_entity.type
_entity.pdbx_description
1 polymer ?
#
loop_
_entity_poly.entity_id
_entity_poly.type
_entity_poly.pdbx_seq_one_letter_code
_entity_poly.pdbx_strand_id
1 'polypeptide(L)'
;MSIKLYNINEEYREKFYQIPKVFFTNPKYIKLSNDAKMAWGILRDRLDLSIKNGWVDSKTGNIYFYYKNENPQNILNCKKYKVIKIKKELN
;
A
#
# COMPACT_ATOMS: atom_id res chain seq x y z
N MET A 1 4.96 23.00 -31.34
CA MET A 1 4.61 22.18 -30.17
C MET A 1 5.81 22.19 -29.25
N SER A 2 5.70 22.83 -28.08
CA SER A 2 6.83 22.97 -27.15
C SER A 2 7.11 21.63 -26.48
N ILE A 3 8.37 21.18 -26.48
CA ILE A 3 8.77 19.94 -25.80
C ILE A 3 8.68 20.20 -24.29
N LYS A 4 7.83 19.44 -23.61
CA LYS A 4 7.72 19.47 -22.15
C LYS A 4 8.82 18.59 -21.58
N LEU A 5 9.76 19.18 -20.86
CA LEU A 5 10.82 18.47 -20.15
C LEU A 5 10.34 18.17 -18.73
N TYR A 6 10.64 16.98 -18.22
CA TYR A 6 10.29 16.54 -16.87
C TYR A 6 11.56 16.30 -16.06
N ASN A 7 11.63 16.85 -14.84
CA ASN A 7 12.75 16.63 -13.95
C ASN A 7 12.53 15.37 -13.09
N ILE A 8 13.54 14.52 -12.96
CA ILE A 8 13.42 13.28 -12.16
C ILE A 8 13.13 13.54 -10.67
N ASN A 9 13.59 14.68 -10.13
CA ASN A 9 13.28 15.06 -8.76
C ASN A 9 11.85 15.57 -8.63
N GLU A 10 11.28 16.20 -9.67
CA GLU A 10 9.85 16.58 -9.69
C GLU A 10 8.98 15.34 -9.72
N GLU A 11 9.28 14.40 -10.62
CA GLU A 11 8.59 13.12 -10.72
C GLU A 11 8.63 12.35 -9.39
N TYR A 12 9.76 12.36 -8.68
CA TYR A 12 9.85 11.70 -7.38
C TYR A 12 9.03 12.42 -6.29
N ARG A 13 8.98 13.76 -6.30
CA ARG A 13 8.17 14.56 -5.35
C ARG A 13 6.67 14.39 -5.55
N GLU A 14 6.25 14.06 -6.77
CA GLU A 14 4.85 13.84 -7.12
C GLU A 14 4.37 12.41 -6.85
N LYS A 15 5.21 11.53 -6.29
CA LYS A 15 4.80 10.20 -5.83
C LYS A 15 4.22 10.25 -4.43
N PHE A 16 3.03 9.67 -4.26
CA PHE A 16 2.33 9.63 -2.99
C PHE A 16 1.64 8.28 -2.77
N TYR A 17 1.54 7.88 -1.50
CA TYR A 17 0.67 6.79 -1.11
C TYR A 17 -0.79 7.24 -1.13
N GLN A 18 -1.62 6.48 -1.82
CA GLN A 18 -3.05 6.77 -1.91
C GLN A 18 -3.80 6.12 -0.75
N ILE A 19 -4.61 6.92 -0.07
CA ILE A 19 -5.46 6.46 1.04
C ILE A 19 -6.93 6.69 0.66
N PRO A 20 -7.79 5.66 0.73
CA PRO A 20 -9.21 5.80 0.44
C PRO A 20 -9.88 6.82 1.36
N LYS A 21 -10.54 7.82 0.78
CA LYS A 21 -11.31 8.82 1.54
C LYS A 21 -12.39 8.18 2.43
N VAL A 22 -12.92 7.03 2.01
CA VAL A 22 -13.93 6.25 2.76
C VAL A 22 -13.44 5.81 4.15
N PHE A 23 -12.13 5.73 4.38
CA PHE A 23 -11.56 5.45 5.70
C PHE A 23 -11.82 6.56 6.73
N PHE A 24 -12.23 7.74 6.27
CA PHE A 24 -12.49 8.90 7.12
C PHE A 24 -13.98 9.29 7.17
N THR A 25 -14.83 8.69 6.33
CA THR A 25 -16.26 9.04 6.26
C THR A 25 -17.19 7.90 6.67
N ASN A 26 -16.80 6.65 6.46
CA ASN A 26 -17.67 5.51 6.74
C ASN A 26 -17.51 5.03 8.20
N PRO A 27 -18.61 4.91 8.99
CA PRO A 27 -18.56 4.44 10.37
C PRO A 27 -17.90 3.07 10.59
N LYS A 28 -17.90 2.21 9.57
CA LYS A 28 -17.19 0.92 9.59
C LYS A 28 -15.67 1.11 9.65
N TYR A 29 -15.13 2.04 8.88
CA TYR A 29 -13.70 2.22 8.70
C TYR A 29 -13.11 3.36 9.54
N ILE A 30 -13.95 4.25 10.07
CA ILE A 30 -13.49 5.37 10.90
C ILE A 30 -12.75 4.89 12.17
N LYS A 31 -13.12 3.68 12.66
CA LYS A 31 -12.50 3.02 13.81
C LYS A 31 -11.09 2.48 13.55
N LEU A 32 -10.68 2.36 12.28
CA LEU A 32 -9.32 1.94 11.94
C LEU A 32 -8.32 2.97 12.47
N SER A 33 -7.21 2.50 13.03
CA SER A 33 -6.13 3.39 13.40
C SER A 33 -5.54 4.07 12.16
N ASN A 34 -4.96 5.27 12.33
CA ASN A 34 -4.24 5.93 11.25
C ASN A 34 -3.10 5.05 10.73
N ASP A 35 -2.43 4.29 11.60
CA ASP A 35 -1.41 3.33 11.20
C ASP A 35 -1.96 2.24 10.26
N ALA A 36 -3.15 1.70 10.52
CA ALA A 36 -3.79 0.72 9.65
C ALA A 36 -4.21 1.33 8.30
N LYS A 37 -4.72 2.58 8.30
CA LYS A 37 -5.06 3.31 7.08
C LYS A 37 -3.82 3.57 6.22
N MET A 38 -2.72 4.01 6.83
CA MET A 38 -1.43 4.21 6.15
C MET A 38 -0.88 2.89 5.61
N ALA A 39 -0.90 1.82 6.42
CA ALA A 39 -0.43 0.51 6.01
C ALA A 39 -1.20 -0.03 4.81
N TRP A 40 -2.52 0.17 4.77
CA TRP A 40 -3.31 -0.18 3.60
C TRP A 40 -2.84 0.57 2.35
N GLY A 41 -2.58 1.89 2.44
CA GLY A 41 -2.10 2.69 1.31
C GLY A 41 -0.73 2.24 0.79
N ILE A 42 0.19 1.93 1.70
CA ILE A 42 1.53 1.41 1.36
C ILE A 42 1.43 0.03 0.69
N LEU A 43 0.60 -0.86 1.23
CA LEU A 43 0.38 -2.19 0.65
C LEU A 43 -0.29 -2.07 -0.71
N ARG A 44 -1.23 -1.14 -0.88
CA ARG A 44 -1.94 -0.88 -2.14
C ARG A 44 -1.01 -0.47 -3.27
N ASP A 45 -0.09 0.46 -3.02
CA ASP A 45 0.93 0.90 -3.97
C ASP A 45 1.81 -0.28 -4.45
N ARG A 46 2.05 -1.25 -3.57
CA ARG A 46 2.83 -2.45 -3.89
C ARG A 46 2.07 -3.50 -4.71
N LEU A 47 0.77 -3.33 -4.96
CA LEU A 47 0.06 -4.23 -5.89
C LEU A 47 0.66 -4.14 -7.29
N ASP A 48 1.11 -2.95 -7.72
CA ASP A 48 1.72 -2.77 -9.04
C ASP A 48 3.00 -3.60 -9.19
N LEU A 49 3.78 -3.71 -8.11
CA LEU A 49 4.93 -4.62 -8.06
C LEU A 49 4.51 -6.09 -8.13
N SER A 50 3.42 -6.45 -7.45
CA SER A 50 2.89 -7.82 -7.45
C SER A 50 2.41 -8.22 -8.86
N ILE A 51 1.72 -7.32 -9.57
CA ILE A 51 1.32 -7.52 -10.97
C ILE A 51 2.55 -7.68 -11.87
N LYS A 52 3.55 -6.80 -11.74
CA LYS A 52 4.81 -6.90 -12.50
C LYS A 52 5.55 -8.21 -12.26
N ASN A 53 5.46 -8.74 -11.05
CA ASN A 53 6.05 -10.03 -10.66
C ASN A 53 5.19 -11.25 -11.04
N GLY A 54 4.02 -11.04 -11.68
CA GLY A 54 3.10 -12.11 -12.06
C GLY A 54 2.37 -12.77 -10.88
N TRP A 55 2.27 -12.09 -9.73
CA TRP A 55 1.58 -12.59 -8.53
C TRP A 55 0.07 -12.37 -8.62
N VAL A 56 -0.51 -12.97 -9.64
CA VAL A 56 -1.94 -12.96 -9.93
C VAL A 56 -2.40 -14.41 -9.95
N ASP A 57 -3.46 -14.70 -9.20
CA ASP A 57 -4.09 -16.02 -9.23
C ASP A 57 -4.73 -16.24 -10.61
N SER A 58 -4.30 -17.29 -11.29
CA SER A 58 -4.72 -17.57 -12.68
C SER A 58 -6.18 -17.96 -12.83
N LYS A 59 -6.85 -18.35 -11.74
CA LYS A 59 -8.25 -18.80 -11.76
C LYS A 59 -9.23 -17.69 -11.41
N THR A 60 -8.84 -16.81 -10.50
CA THR A 60 -9.71 -15.76 -9.95
C THR A 60 -9.32 -14.35 -10.39
N GLY A 61 -8.10 -14.16 -10.91
CA GLY A 61 -7.56 -12.84 -11.22
C GLY A 61 -7.16 -12.02 -9.99
N ASN A 62 -7.22 -12.60 -8.79
CA ASN A 62 -6.89 -11.92 -7.55
C ASN A 62 -5.38 -11.70 -7.43
N ILE A 63 -4.97 -10.48 -7.13
CA ILE A 63 -3.57 -10.15 -6.85
C ILE A 63 -3.27 -10.51 -5.41
N TYR A 64 -2.19 -11.25 -5.18
CA TYR A 64 -1.73 -11.62 -3.85
C TYR A 64 -0.29 -11.14 -3.62
N PHE A 65 0.09 -11.06 -2.35
CA PHE A 65 1.44 -10.68 -1.96
C PHE A 65 2.22 -11.89 -1.47
N TYR A 66 3.38 -12.16 -2.08
CA TYR A 66 4.31 -13.18 -1.61
C TYR A 66 5.44 -12.56 -0.79
N TYR A 67 5.17 -12.26 0.49
CA TYR A 67 6.17 -11.73 1.41
C TYR A 67 7.05 -12.83 2.00
N LYS A 68 7.92 -13.46 1.21
CA LYS A 68 8.96 -14.36 1.78
C LYS A 68 10.24 -13.63 2.16
N ASN A 69 10.62 -12.55 1.46
CA ASN A 69 11.93 -11.90 1.64
C ASN A 69 11.86 -10.53 2.34
N GLU A 70 10.71 -9.84 2.33
CA GLU A 70 10.54 -8.55 3.00
C GLU A 70 9.63 -8.68 4.21
N ASN A 71 10.20 -8.50 5.41
CA ASN A 71 9.40 -8.45 6.62
C ASN A 71 8.42 -7.26 6.54
N PRO A 72 7.11 -7.44 6.82
CA PRO A 72 6.15 -6.33 6.88
C PRO A 72 6.58 -5.20 7.82
N GLN A 73 7.46 -5.50 8.78
CA GLN A 73 8.13 -4.51 9.63
C GLN A 73 8.99 -3.52 8.86
N ASN A 74 9.72 -3.97 7.84
CA ASN A 74 10.57 -3.11 7.01
C ASN A 74 9.70 -2.25 6.08
N ILE A 75 8.66 -2.87 5.51
CA ILE A 75 7.72 -2.20 4.59
C ILE A 75 6.98 -1.07 5.30
N LEU A 76 6.45 -1.37 6.49
CA LEU A 76 5.66 -0.43 7.28
C LEU A 76 6.53 0.39 8.24
N ASN A 77 7.85 0.22 8.19
CA ASN A 77 8.82 0.82 9.09
C ASN A 77 8.38 0.81 10.58
N CYS A 78 7.94 -0.36 11.06
CA CYS A 78 7.41 -0.47 12.42
C CYS A 78 7.75 -1.78 13.13
N LYS A 79 7.66 -1.75 14.45
CA LYS A 79 7.95 -2.90 15.33
C LYS A 79 6.93 -4.03 15.12
N LYS A 80 7.35 -5.27 15.39
CA LYS A 80 6.56 -6.50 15.17
C LYS A 80 5.17 -6.45 15.81
N TYR A 81 5.04 -5.96 17.04
CA TYR A 81 3.75 -5.85 17.71
C TYR A 81 2.79 -4.92 16.96
N LYS A 82 3.30 -3.84 16.36
CA LYS A 82 2.53 -2.85 15.62
C LYS A 82 2.04 -3.43 14.29
N VAL A 83 2.89 -4.18 13.60
CA VAL A 83 2.49 -4.99 12.43
C VAL A 83 1.36 -5.95 12.77
N ILE A 84 1.46 -6.68 13.89
CA ILE A 84 0.42 -7.65 14.30
C ILE A 84 -0.90 -6.92 14.58
N LYS A 85 -0.86 -5.76 15.25
CA LYS A 85 -2.05 -4.93 15.50
C LYS A 85 -2.69 -4.46 14.20
N ILE A 86 -1.89 -3.91 13.27
CA ILE A 86 -2.35 -3.47 11.94
C ILE A 86 -3.01 -4.62 11.18
N LYS A 87 -2.39 -5.82 11.17
CA LYS A 87 -2.98 -7.00 10.52
C LYS A 87 -4.32 -7.41 11.13
N LYS A 88 -4.48 -7.29 12.45
CA LYS A 88 -5.75 -7.56 13.13
C LYS A 88 -6.83 -6.53 12.82
N GLU A 89 -6.46 -5.27 12.61
CA GLU A 89 -7.41 -4.21 12.25
C GLU A 89 -7.87 -4.27 10.79
N LEU A 90 -7.05 -4.82 9.89
CA LEU A 90 -7.33 -4.91 8.47
C LEU A 90 -7.97 -6.25 8.03
N ASN A 91 -8.03 -7.24 8.91
CA ASN A 91 -8.77 -8.50 8.72
C ASN A 91 -10.25 -8.32 9.05
#